data_AF-A0A1A8BRD5-F1
#
_entry.id   AF-A0A1A8BRD5-F1
#
_cell.length_a   1.000
_cell.length_b   1.000
_cell.length_c   1.000
_cell.angle_alpha   90.00
_cell.angle_beta   90.00
_cell.angle_gamma   90.00
#
_symmetry.space_group_name_H-M   'P 1'
#
loop_
_entity.id
_entity.type
_entity.pdbx_description
1 polymer ?
#
loop_
_entity_poly.entity_id
_entity_poly.type
_entity_poly.pdbx_seq_one_letter_code
_entity_poly.pdbx_strand_id
1 'polypeptide(L)'
;MLFFWFCVDMLLHCCCFLKASLKENGNLNKDSNVTMEIPTHTTIAYGLIELAIKQDGHFELCLMSDTNGGFEVDGMAKDLVGVAGAAVKTSGNHVLQQQLEDLRGHFQLLSALPPSTRSSLLQQISELMEQPGAIGGFQTVLDQMFVDKKPGLADFDLTESHRGKIQNVLDLLELSSEVESSRMKSALTALHLMISALDEMTEDHLAALRKCSIPMALRTLEPLVQCVSGGREMTLSSSDLTDLYETIEHLFASFHVSLKRESNVVRAEIHQQSNLPLVLCITIRCLASLTQGCPEASVCTGADQAHLRTV
;
A
#
# COMPACT_ATOMS: atom_id res chain seq x y z
N MET A 1 13.06 -22.27 0.40
CA MET A 1 12.99 -21.56 -0.91
C MET A 1 11.60 -21.06 -1.28
N LEU A 2 10.57 -21.28 -0.43
CA LEU A 2 9.17 -20.89 -0.70
C LEU A 2 8.44 -20.30 0.51
N PHE A 3 9.11 -20.17 1.66
CA PHE A 3 8.49 -19.81 2.94
C PHE A 3 8.28 -18.30 3.16
N PHE A 4 8.80 -17.47 2.27
CA PHE A 4 8.94 -16.05 2.52
C PHE A 4 8.35 -15.15 1.42
N TRP A 5 8.02 -15.75 0.28
CA TRP A 5 6.96 -15.26 -0.59
C TRP A 5 5.60 -15.21 0.14
N PHE A 6 5.50 -15.83 1.32
CA PHE A 6 4.27 -16.07 2.05
C PHE A 6 3.74 -14.90 2.88
N CYS A 7 4.47 -13.83 3.20
CA CYS A 7 3.94 -12.86 4.18
C CYS A 7 3.22 -11.67 3.54
N VAL A 8 3.66 -11.22 2.37
CA VAL A 8 3.06 -10.06 1.69
C VAL A 8 2.22 -10.47 0.49
N ASP A 9 2.60 -11.51 -0.26
CA ASP A 9 1.69 -12.12 -1.23
C ASP A 9 0.51 -12.81 -0.53
N MET A 10 0.66 -13.49 0.61
CA MET A 10 -0.54 -14.07 1.28
C MET A 10 -1.51 -13.01 1.86
N LEU A 11 -1.07 -11.75 1.99
CA LEU A 11 -1.89 -10.62 2.45
C LEU A 11 -2.43 -9.75 1.30
N LEU A 12 -1.77 -9.74 0.13
CA LEU A 12 -2.16 -8.96 -1.05
C LEU A 12 -2.68 -9.83 -2.21
N HIS A 13 -2.41 -11.13 -2.25
CA HIS A 13 -2.68 -12.01 -3.40
C HIS A 13 -4.11 -12.56 -3.46
N CYS A 14 -5.02 -12.00 -2.65
CA CYS A 14 -6.45 -12.01 -3.00
C CYS A 14 -6.73 -11.10 -4.22
N CYS A 15 -5.71 -10.40 -4.76
CA CYS A 15 -5.96 -9.17 -5.50
C CYS A 15 -5.40 -8.96 -6.90
N CYS A 16 -4.57 -9.85 -7.43
CA CYS A 16 -4.02 -9.67 -8.77
C CYS A 16 -5.08 -9.97 -9.84
N PHE A 17 -5.92 -8.98 -10.15
CA PHE A 17 -6.65 -8.97 -11.42
C PHE A 17 -5.74 -8.36 -12.49
N LEU A 18 -5.48 -9.16 -13.54
CA LEU A 18 -4.64 -8.78 -14.67
C LEU A 18 -5.15 -7.47 -15.30
N LYS A 19 -4.32 -6.43 -15.25
CA LYS A 19 -4.52 -5.21 -16.02
C LYS A 19 -4.14 -5.46 -17.48
N ALA A 20 -5.15 -5.67 -18.34
CA ALA A 20 -4.96 -5.52 -19.77
C ALA A 20 -4.86 -4.03 -20.11
N SER A 21 -3.64 -3.53 -20.32
CA SER A 21 -3.39 -2.18 -20.85
C SER A 21 -3.17 -2.27 -22.35
N LEU A 22 -4.10 -1.72 -23.13
CA LEU A 22 -3.89 -1.48 -24.55
C LEU A 22 -3.00 -0.24 -24.70
N LYS A 23 -1.77 -0.40 -25.18
CA LYS A 23 -0.92 0.75 -25.56
C LYS A 23 -1.59 1.52 -26.70
N GLU A 24 -2.15 2.68 -26.39
CA GLU A 24 -2.68 3.62 -27.37
C GLU A 24 -1.52 4.31 -28.11
N ASN A 25 -0.99 3.64 -29.13
CA ASN A 25 -0.19 4.29 -30.17
C ASN A 25 -1.08 4.68 -31.36
N GLY A 26 -2.28 5.18 -31.07
CA GLY A 26 -3.25 5.62 -32.07
C GLY A 26 -3.09 7.10 -32.34
N ASN A 27 -2.38 7.47 -33.40
CA ASN A 27 -2.45 8.82 -33.93
C ASN A 27 -3.86 8.98 -34.52
N LEU A 28 -4.79 9.53 -33.73
CA LEU A 28 -6.22 9.58 -34.04
C LEU A 28 -6.48 10.64 -35.12
N ASN A 29 -6.18 10.28 -36.36
CA ASN A 29 -6.64 11.05 -37.51
C ASN A 29 -8.12 10.75 -37.68
N LYS A 30 -8.96 11.74 -37.37
CA LYS A 30 -10.42 11.70 -37.53
C LYS A 30 -10.76 11.64 -39.02
N ASP A 31 -10.71 10.44 -39.62
CA ASP A 31 -11.43 10.00 -40.83
C ASP A 31 -10.82 8.72 -41.43
N SER A 32 -10.61 7.68 -40.64
CA SER A 32 -10.16 6.39 -41.17
C SER A 32 -10.85 5.27 -40.44
N ASN A 33 -11.51 4.38 -41.19
CA ASN A 33 -12.06 3.14 -40.69
C ASN A 33 -10.90 2.31 -40.11
N VAL A 34 -10.65 2.39 -38.81
CA VAL A 34 -9.57 1.65 -38.15
C VAL A 34 -10.00 0.19 -38.07
N THR A 35 -9.40 -0.63 -38.93
CA THR A 35 -9.56 -2.08 -38.88
C THR A 35 -8.49 -2.64 -37.95
N MET A 36 -8.92 -3.37 -36.91
CA MET A 36 -8.04 -4.08 -35.99
C MET A 36 -8.16 -5.57 -36.26
N GLU A 37 -7.07 -6.21 -36.68
CA GLU A 37 -7.02 -7.67 -36.84
C GLU A 37 -6.47 -8.30 -35.56
N ILE A 38 -7.27 -9.13 -34.90
CA ILE A 38 -6.84 -9.95 -33.76
C ILE A 38 -6.37 -11.31 -34.31
N PRO A 39 -5.09 -11.69 -34.15
CA PRO A 39 -4.59 -12.96 -34.65
C PRO A 39 -5.35 -14.16 -34.09
N THR A 40 -5.43 -15.23 -34.88
CA THR A 40 -5.94 -16.52 -34.41
C THR A 40 -5.15 -16.99 -33.18
N HIS A 41 -5.85 -17.56 -32.19
CA HIS A 41 -5.29 -18.01 -30.91
C HIS A 41 -4.81 -16.91 -29.96
N THR A 42 -5.30 -15.67 -30.11
CA THR A 42 -5.15 -14.65 -29.07
C THR A 42 -6.00 -15.02 -27.85
N THR A 43 -5.36 -15.22 -26.70
CA THR A 43 -6.06 -15.43 -25.41
C THR A 43 -6.74 -14.13 -24.99
N ILE A 44 -8.06 -14.16 -24.85
CA ILE A 44 -8.88 -13.00 -24.43
C ILE A 44 -9.26 -13.10 -22.95
N ALA A 45 -9.31 -14.31 -22.40
CA ALA A 45 -9.60 -14.59 -21.00
C ALA A 45 -8.97 -15.91 -20.57
N TYR A 46 -8.78 -16.07 -19.27
CA TYR A 46 -8.27 -17.29 -18.64
C TYR A 46 -8.96 -17.51 -17.29
N GLY A 47 -8.92 -18.75 -16.80
CA GLY A 47 -9.34 -19.09 -15.44
C GLY A 47 -8.11 -19.48 -14.61
N LEU A 48 -8.12 -19.13 -13.33
CA LEU A 48 -7.11 -19.57 -12.36
C LEU A 48 -7.71 -20.64 -11.46
N ILE A 49 -6.91 -21.65 -11.14
CA ILE A 49 -7.21 -22.66 -10.13
C ILE A 49 -5.99 -22.73 -9.23
N GLU A 50 -6.20 -22.49 -7.93
CA GLU A 50 -5.12 -22.56 -6.97
C GLU A 50 -4.77 -24.00 -6.61
N LEU A 51 -3.56 -24.20 -6.10
CA LEU A 51 -3.01 -25.50 -5.73
C LEU A 51 -2.63 -25.49 -4.25
N ALA A 52 -3.16 -26.43 -3.48
CA ALA A 52 -2.74 -26.69 -2.11
C ALA A 52 -1.74 -27.84 -2.09
N ILE A 53 -0.52 -27.61 -1.60
CA ILE A 53 0.58 -28.57 -1.56
C ILE A 53 0.83 -28.96 -0.11
N LYS A 54 0.72 -30.25 0.19
CA LYS A 54 0.94 -30.84 1.50
C LYS A 54 2.42 -31.11 1.75
N GLN A 55 2.81 -31.24 3.01
CA GLN A 55 4.20 -31.52 3.40
C GLN A 55 4.72 -32.84 2.87
N ASP A 56 3.82 -33.81 2.66
CA ASP A 56 4.14 -35.12 2.09
C ASP A 56 4.28 -35.10 0.56
N GLY A 57 4.15 -33.92 -0.06
CA GLY A 57 4.28 -33.70 -1.51
C GLY A 57 3.00 -33.97 -2.30
N HIS A 58 1.91 -34.38 -1.67
CA HIS A 58 0.61 -34.45 -2.35
C HIS A 58 0.06 -33.04 -2.61
N PHE A 59 -0.77 -32.92 -3.64
CA PHE A 59 -1.43 -31.66 -3.95
C PHE A 59 -2.91 -31.85 -4.25
N GLU A 60 -3.68 -30.80 -3.99
CA GLU A 60 -5.11 -30.71 -4.29
C GLU A 60 -5.40 -29.43 -5.07
N LEU A 61 -6.29 -29.53 -6.06
CA LEU A 61 -6.78 -28.37 -6.80
C LEU A 61 -7.92 -27.73 -6.01
N CYS A 62 -7.80 -26.43 -5.75
CA CYS A 62 -8.78 -25.63 -5.03
C CYS A 62 -9.92 -25.24 -5.98
N LEU A 63 -10.83 -26.18 -6.23
CA LEU A 63 -11.94 -26.01 -7.18
C LEU A 63 -13.12 -25.21 -6.59
N MET A 64 -13.22 -25.14 -5.27
CA MET A 64 -14.30 -24.44 -4.58
C MET A 64 -13.81 -23.09 -4.03
N SER A 65 -14.71 -22.11 -3.97
CA SER A 65 -14.39 -20.77 -3.48
C SER A 65 -13.96 -20.73 -2.00
N ASP A 66 -14.33 -21.72 -1.21
CA ASP A 66 -13.96 -21.84 0.20
C ASP A 66 -12.65 -22.61 0.43
N THR A 67 -12.01 -23.13 -0.63
CA THR A 67 -10.71 -23.81 -0.55
C THR A 67 -9.61 -22.86 -1.01
N ASN A 68 -8.56 -22.71 -0.19
CA ASN A 68 -7.43 -21.85 -0.49
C ASN A 68 -6.21 -22.68 -0.91
N GLY A 69 -5.47 -22.22 -1.91
CA GLY A 69 -4.18 -22.81 -2.27
C GLY A 69 -3.08 -22.47 -1.26
N GLY A 70 -1.88 -22.97 -1.52
CA GLY A 70 -0.69 -22.69 -0.72
C GLY A 70 0.11 -23.94 -0.40
N PHE A 71 0.97 -23.84 0.62
CA PHE A 71 1.83 -24.90 1.10
C PHE A 71 1.52 -25.14 2.57
N GLU A 72 1.46 -26.40 2.98
CA GLU A 72 1.28 -26.79 4.37
C GLU A 72 2.56 -26.46 5.18
N VAL A 73 2.40 -25.69 6.26
CA VAL A 73 3.48 -25.22 7.14
C VAL A 73 3.41 -25.94 8.49
N ASP A 74 4.56 -26.34 9.04
CA ASP A 74 4.63 -27.02 10.34
C ASP A 74 4.56 -25.99 11.49
N GLY A 75 3.42 -25.95 12.21
CA GLY A 75 3.19 -25.04 13.33
C GLY A 75 1.84 -25.25 14.01
N MET A 76 1.74 -24.96 15.33
CA MET A 76 0.51 -25.05 16.16
C MET A 76 -0.58 -24.01 15.81
N ALA A 77 -0.71 -23.61 14.55
CA ALA A 77 -1.88 -22.90 14.05
C ALA A 77 -2.62 -23.87 13.14
N LYS A 78 -3.65 -24.51 13.69
CA LYS A 78 -4.56 -25.41 12.95
C LYS A 78 -5.56 -24.64 12.07
N ASP A 79 -5.23 -23.40 11.75
CA ASP A 79 -5.88 -22.63 10.71
C ASP A 79 -4.90 -22.60 9.56
N LEU A 80 -5.28 -23.26 8.47
CA LEU A 80 -4.73 -22.97 7.15
C LEU A 80 -4.68 -21.45 7.05
N VAL A 81 -3.47 -20.88 6.98
CA VAL A 81 -3.30 -19.45 6.72
C VAL A 81 -3.60 -19.26 5.24
N GLY A 82 -4.89 -19.31 4.93
CA GLY A 82 -5.49 -19.09 3.64
C GLY A 82 -6.72 -18.25 3.91
N VAL A 83 -6.64 -16.97 3.59
CA VAL A 83 -7.79 -16.06 3.74
C VAL A 83 -8.91 -16.59 2.87
N ALA A 84 -10.07 -16.82 3.49
CA ALA A 84 -11.23 -17.42 2.85
C ALA A 84 -11.58 -16.74 1.52
N GLY A 85 -11.53 -17.49 0.42
CA GLY A 85 -12.11 -17.10 -0.88
C GLY A 85 -13.65 -17.11 -0.90
N ALA A 86 -14.30 -17.14 0.26
CA ALA A 86 -15.75 -17.08 0.35
C ALA A 86 -16.22 -15.63 0.30
N ALA A 87 -16.89 -15.27 -0.81
CA ALA A 87 -17.92 -14.25 -0.78
C ALA A 87 -19.09 -14.74 0.11
N VAL A 88 -18.89 -14.73 1.44
CA VAL A 88 -20.00 -14.61 2.37
C VAL A 88 -20.67 -13.29 2.03
N LYS A 89 -22.01 -13.26 2.01
CA LYS A 89 -22.82 -12.04 1.82
C LYS A 89 -22.69 -11.07 3.01
N THR A 90 -21.49 -10.90 3.55
CA THR A 90 -21.06 -9.74 4.31
C THR A 90 -20.85 -8.60 3.32
N SER A 91 -21.54 -7.48 3.53
CA SER A 91 -21.32 -6.24 2.78
C SER A 91 -19.81 -6.02 2.58
N GLY A 92 -19.34 -5.75 1.36
CA GLY A 92 -17.90 -5.75 1.01
C GLY A 92 -17.03 -4.88 1.93
N ASN A 93 -17.62 -3.87 2.57
CA ASN A 93 -16.96 -3.03 3.57
C ASN A 93 -16.52 -3.80 4.83
N HIS A 94 -17.26 -4.82 5.28
CA HIS A 94 -16.92 -5.63 6.44
C HIS A 94 -15.70 -6.52 6.19
N VAL A 95 -15.54 -7.02 4.95
CA VAL A 95 -14.36 -7.79 4.53
C VAL A 95 -13.14 -6.88 4.53
N LEU A 96 -13.24 -5.69 3.93
CA LEU A 96 -12.18 -4.68 3.94
C LEU A 96 -11.78 -4.30 5.37
N GLN A 97 -12.74 -4.12 6.27
CA GLN A 97 -12.47 -3.80 7.67
C GLN A 97 -11.66 -4.90 8.36
N GLN A 98 -12.04 -6.16 8.15
CA GLN A 98 -11.36 -7.30 8.74
C GLN A 98 -9.92 -7.41 8.23
N GLN A 99 -9.70 -7.28 6.92
CA GLN A 99 -8.36 -7.30 6.33
C GLN A 99 -7.46 -6.20 6.89
N LEU A 100 -8.00 -4.99 7.08
CA LEU A 100 -7.26 -3.87 7.67
C LEU A 100 -6.97 -4.07 9.17
N GLU A 101 -7.80 -4.82 9.88
CA GLU A 101 -7.57 -5.18 11.29
C GLU A 101 -6.51 -6.27 11.42
N ASP A 102 -6.53 -7.28 10.56
CA ASP A 102 -5.50 -8.32 10.48
C ASP A 102 -4.11 -7.72 10.19
N LEU A 103 -4.08 -6.63 9.41
CA LEU A 103 -2.87 -5.86 9.11
C LEU A 103 -2.44 -4.87 10.20
N ARG A 104 -3.22 -4.68 11.26
CA ARG A 104 -2.98 -3.65 12.27
C ARG A 104 -1.60 -3.73 12.91
N GLY A 105 -1.10 -4.95 13.14
CA GLY A 105 0.24 -5.17 13.68
C GLY A 105 1.35 -4.53 12.83
N HIS A 106 1.21 -4.55 11.51
CA HIS A 106 2.18 -3.96 10.58
C HIS A 106 2.22 -2.42 10.68
N PHE A 107 1.05 -1.78 10.75
CA PHE A 107 0.97 -0.33 10.93
C PHE A 107 1.60 0.11 12.26
N GLN A 108 1.40 -0.67 13.32
CA GLN A 108 2.01 -0.40 14.63
C GLN A 108 3.54 -0.46 14.59
N LEU A 109 4.11 -1.39 13.82
CA LEU A 109 5.57 -1.50 13.65
C LEU A 109 6.16 -0.24 13.02
N LEU A 110 5.49 0.34 12.01
CA LEU A 110 5.91 1.62 11.42
C LEU A 110 5.76 2.79 12.41
N SER A 111 4.67 2.81 13.17
CA SER A 111 4.41 3.88 14.15
C SER A 111 5.40 3.87 15.32
N ALA A 112 5.96 2.70 15.67
CA ALA A 112 6.91 2.49 16.76
C ALA A 112 8.36 2.87 16.41
N LEU A 113 8.65 3.18 15.14
CA LEU A 113 9.96 3.66 14.72
C LEU A 113 10.28 5.03 15.35
N PRO A 114 11.57 5.40 15.51
CA PRO A 114 11.95 6.71 16.02
C PRO A 114 11.35 7.87 15.20
N PRO A 115 10.98 9.01 15.81
CA PRO A 115 10.39 10.14 15.09
C PRO A 115 11.22 10.65 13.91
N SER A 116 12.55 10.74 14.06
CA SER A 116 13.45 11.11 12.98
C SER A 116 13.42 10.09 11.83
N THR A 117 13.51 8.80 12.14
CA THR A 117 13.42 7.71 11.16
C THR A 117 12.10 7.75 10.40
N ARG A 118 10.97 7.98 11.07
CA ARG A 118 9.65 8.04 10.42
C ARG A 118 9.53 9.22 9.46
N SER A 119 9.95 10.41 9.87
CA SER A 119 9.94 11.59 9.00
C SER A 119 10.85 11.42 7.78
N SER A 120 12.06 10.89 7.99
CA SER A 120 12.99 10.59 6.89
C SER A 120 12.44 9.50 5.98
N LEU A 121 11.82 8.45 6.53
CA LEU A 121 11.22 7.37 5.74
C LEU A 121 10.04 7.88 4.91
N LEU A 122 9.15 8.70 5.48
CA LEU A 122 8.04 9.31 4.74
C LEU A 122 8.55 10.14 3.56
N GLN A 123 9.62 10.93 3.77
CA GLN A 123 10.23 11.71 2.71
C GLN A 123 10.81 10.81 1.61
N GLN A 124 11.63 9.82 1.96
CA GLN A 124 12.24 8.92 0.99
C GLN A 124 11.20 8.12 0.18
N ILE A 125 10.14 7.64 0.84
CA ILE A 125 9.04 6.93 0.17
C ILE A 125 8.28 7.88 -0.77
N SER A 126 8.07 9.13 -0.36
CA SER A 126 7.45 10.15 -1.23
C SER A 126 8.29 10.48 -2.46
N GLU A 127 9.61 10.46 -2.33
CA GLU A 127 10.56 10.63 -3.44
C GLU A 127 10.65 9.38 -4.33
N LEU A 128 10.41 8.18 -3.80
CA LEU A 128 10.30 6.95 -4.58
C LEU A 128 9.04 6.93 -5.44
N MET A 129 7.92 7.50 -4.95
CA MET A 129 6.68 7.66 -5.73
C MET A 129 6.82 8.53 -6.99
N GLU A 130 7.91 9.30 -7.16
CA GLU A 130 8.22 10.00 -8.42
C GLU A 130 8.74 9.08 -9.51
N GLN A 131 9.31 7.95 -9.10
CA GLN A 131 10.02 7.02 -9.97
C GLN A 131 9.47 5.61 -9.71
N PRO A 132 8.27 5.29 -10.19
CA PRO A 132 7.66 3.97 -10.01
C PRO A 132 8.54 2.78 -10.42
N GLY A 133 9.43 2.94 -11.40
CA GLY A 133 10.45 1.92 -11.69
C GLY A 133 11.39 1.63 -10.51
N ALA A 134 11.59 2.58 -9.59
CA ALA A 134 12.30 2.38 -8.33
C ALA A 134 11.47 1.62 -7.30
N ILE A 135 10.14 1.74 -7.31
CA ILE A 135 9.25 1.01 -6.39
C ILE A 135 9.29 -0.49 -6.71
N GLY A 136 9.09 -0.88 -7.97
CA GLY A 136 9.18 -2.30 -8.37
C GLY A 136 10.59 -2.87 -8.22
N GLY A 137 11.61 -2.04 -8.45
CA GLY A 137 12.99 -2.36 -8.13
C GLY A 137 13.21 -2.63 -6.63
N PHE A 138 12.59 -1.82 -5.77
CA PHE A 138 12.67 -1.99 -4.33
C PHE A 138 11.90 -3.22 -3.85
N GLN A 139 10.71 -3.47 -4.41
CA GLN A 139 9.93 -4.68 -4.16
C GLN A 139 10.80 -5.93 -4.39
N THR A 140 11.48 -5.99 -5.54
CA THR A 140 12.38 -7.11 -5.89
C THR A 140 13.53 -7.29 -4.88
N VAL A 141 14.11 -6.18 -4.39
CA VAL A 141 15.16 -6.22 -3.36
C VAL A 141 14.62 -6.80 -2.05
N LEU A 142 13.44 -6.35 -1.62
CA LEU A 142 12.80 -6.81 -0.39
C LEU A 142 12.47 -8.29 -0.47
N ASP A 143 11.86 -8.75 -1.57
CA ASP A 143 11.54 -10.16 -1.79
C ASP A 143 12.77 -11.05 -1.62
N GLN A 144 13.91 -10.61 -2.15
CA GLN A 144 15.16 -11.35 -2.08
C GLN A 144 15.79 -11.36 -0.66
N MET A 145 15.65 -10.26 0.09
CA MET A 145 16.12 -10.19 1.49
C MET A 145 15.39 -11.19 2.38
N PHE A 146 14.13 -11.52 2.07
CA PHE A 146 13.37 -12.54 2.81
C PHE A 146 13.75 -13.98 2.43
N VAL A 147 14.53 -14.20 1.37
CA VAL A 147 15.04 -15.54 0.98
C VAL A 147 16.39 -15.86 1.67
N ASP A 148 16.75 -15.12 2.74
CA ASP A 148 18.03 -15.19 3.48
C ASP A 148 19.28 -15.04 2.60
N LYS A 149 19.12 -14.55 1.37
CA LYS A 149 20.24 -14.09 0.53
C LYS A 149 20.40 -12.61 0.83
N LYS A 150 21.58 -12.18 1.30
CA LYS A 150 21.95 -10.76 1.32
C LYS A 150 22.28 -10.38 -0.13
N PRO A 151 21.36 -9.75 -0.88
CA PRO A 151 21.64 -9.45 -2.26
C PRO A 151 22.49 -8.17 -2.29
N GLY A 152 23.54 -8.15 -3.10
CA GLY A 152 24.18 -6.89 -3.41
C GLY A 152 23.18 -6.09 -4.24
N LEU A 153 22.95 -4.80 -3.94
CA LEU A 153 22.07 -4.01 -4.80
C LEU A 153 22.53 -4.09 -6.27
N ALA A 154 23.84 -4.17 -6.50
CA ALA A 154 24.46 -4.32 -7.82
C ALA A 154 23.94 -5.53 -8.63
N ASP A 155 23.33 -6.51 -7.99
CA ASP A 155 22.76 -7.71 -8.63
C ASP A 155 21.42 -7.43 -9.33
N PHE A 156 20.82 -6.25 -9.09
CA PHE A 156 19.56 -5.84 -9.70
C PHE A 156 19.77 -4.79 -10.80
N ASP A 157 18.97 -4.89 -11.87
CA ASP A 157 18.91 -3.94 -12.98
C ASP A 157 18.23 -2.63 -12.55
N LEU A 158 18.95 -1.89 -11.70
CA LEU A 158 18.54 -0.61 -11.13
C LEU A 158 19.47 0.49 -11.63
N THR A 159 18.89 1.63 -11.99
CA THR A 159 19.67 2.84 -12.24
C THR A 159 20.44 3.23 -10.98
N GLU A 160 21.58 3.92 -11.14
CA GLU A 160 22.34 4.41 -9.97
C GLU A 160 21.50 5.31 -9.05
N SER A 161 20.57 6.08 -9.64
CA SER A 161 19.62 6.90 -8.89
C SER A 161 18.67 6.06 -8.04
N HIS A 162 18.05 5.01 -8.62
CA HIS A 162 17.15 4.11 -7.88
C HIS A 162 17.89 3.37 -6.78
N ARG A 163 19.10 2.88 -7.09
CA ARG A 163 19.99 2.20 -6.14
C ARG A 163 20.29 3.06 -4.92
N GLY A 164 20.66 4.33 -5.13
CA GLY A 164 20.94 5.26 -4.04
C GLY A 164 19.73 5.50 -3.15
N LYS A 165 18.54 5.74 -3.73
CA LYS A 165 17.29 5.93 -2.98
C LYS A 165 16.92 4.70 -2.14
N ILE A 166 16.99 3.50 -2.74
CA ILE A 166 16.71 2.24 -2.05
C ILE A 166 17.70 2.01 -0.90
N GLN A 167 19.00 2.21 -1.14
CA GLN A 167 20.03 2.07 -0.11
C GLN A 167 19.79 3.03 1.06
N ASN A 168 19.43 4.29 0.78
CA ASN A 168 19.11 5.26 1.84
C ASN A 168 17.96 4.77 2.74
N VAL A 169 16.89 4.18 2.15
CA VAL A 169 15.78 3.63 2.93
C VAL A 169 16.23 2.44 3.79
N LEU A 170 17.04 1.54 3.23
CA LEU A 170 17.56 0.38 3.96
C LEU A 170 18.47 0.81 5.12
N ASP A 171 19.33 1.80 4.91
CA ASP A 171 20.23 2.32 5.94
C ASP A 171 19.49 3.08 7.05
N LEU A 172 18.40 3.79 6.73
CA LEU A 172 17.54 4.46 7.73
C LEU A 172 16.92 3.49 8.74
N LEU A 173 16.68 2.25 8.32
CA LEU A 173 16.15 1.18 9.17
C LEU A 173 17.27 0.28 9.72
N GLU A 174 18.54 0.67 9.51
CA GLU A 174 19.76 -0.07 9.88
C GLU A 174 19.77 -1.50 9.32
N LEU A 175 19.05 -1.74 8.23
CA LEU A 175 18.84 -3.07 7.64
C LEU A 175 20.08 -3.61 6.89
N SER A 176 21.18 -2.85 6.86
CA SER A 176 22.43 -3.21 6.20
C SER A 176 23.46 -3.93 7.11
N SER A 177 23.25 -3.92 8.44
CA SER A 177 24.18 -4.51 9.42
C SER A 177 23.75 -5.89 9.97
N GLU A 178 24.72 -6.72 10.40
CA GLU A 178 24.53 -8.13 10.81
C GLU A 178 24.11 -8.34 12.29
N VAL A 179 23.86 -7.29 13.08
CA VAL A 179 23.76 -7.42 14.54
C VAL A 179 22.32 -7.23 15.05
N GLU A 180 21.65 -8.37 15.30
CA GLU A 180 20.46 -8.59 16.13
C GLU A 180 19.16 -7.82 15.88
N SER A 181 18.06 -8.58 15.66
CA SER A 181 16.83 -8.57 16.48
C SER A 181 15.57 -8.87 15.66
N SER A 182 14.67 -9.67 16.22
CA SER A 182 13.28 -9.88 15.75
C SER A 182 12.57 -8.57 15.36
N ARG A 183 12.90 -7.45 16.02
CA ARG A 183 12.34 -6.12 15.73
C ARG A 183 12.70 -5.60 14.33
N MET A 184 13.90 -5.88 13.83
CA MET A 184 14.33 -5.48 12.48
C MET A 184 13.56 -6.23 11.40
N LYS A 185 13.36 -7.55 11.59
CA LYS A 185 12.53 -8.38 10.70
C LYS A 185 11.08 -7.90 10.68
N SER A 186 10.55 -7.48 11.83
CA SER A 186 9.21 -6.90 11.92
C SER A 186 9.08 -5.58 11.15
N ALA A 187 10.02 -4.64 11.31
CA ALA A 187 10.01 -3.37 10.57
C ALA A 187 10.17 -3.57 9.06
N LEU A 188 11.02 -4.51 8.65
CA LEU A 188 11.19 -4.91 7.24
C LEU A 188 9.88 -5.47 6.66
N THR A 189 9.15 -6.29 7.42
CA THR A 189 7.85 -6.84 6.98
C THR A 189 6.81 -5.76 6.77
N ALA A 190 6.75 -4.77 7.67
CA ALA A 190 5.83 -3.64 7.53
C ALA A 190 6.21 -2.70 6.38
N LEU A 191 7.52 -2.51 6.12
CA LEU A 191 8.00 -1.79 4.95
C LEU A 191 7.65 -2.54 3.65
N HIS A 192 7.85 -3.85 3.63
CA HIS A 192 7.53 -4.70 2.48
C HIS A 192 6.05 -4.62 2.13
N LEU A 193 5.15 -4.73 3.11
CA LEU A 193 3.72 -4.49 2.91
C LEU A 193 3.42 -3.14 2.24
N MET A 194 4.08 -2.07 2.71
CA MET A 194 3.90 -0.73 2.13
C MET A 194 4.42 -0.64 0.70
N ILE A 195 5.61 -1.18 0.42
CA ILE A 195 6.20 -1.16 -0.93
C ILE A 195 5.37 -2.01 -1.90
N SER A 196 4.87 -3.18 -1.48
CA SER A 196 4.01 -4.02 -2.33
C SER A 196 2.69 -3.33 -2.65
N ALA A 197 2.09 -2.64 -1.66
CA ALA A 197 0.89 -1.84 -1.92
C ALA A 197 1.16 -0.65 -2.85
N LEU A 198 2.37 -0.07 -2.83
CA LEU A 198 2.77 0.96 -3.78
C LEU A 198 3.07 0.40 -5.17
N ASP A 199 3.62 -0.81 -5.27
CA ASP A 199 3.95 -1.45 -6.55
C ASP A 199 2.69 -1.89 -7.33
N GLU A 200 1.60 -2.20 -6.63
CA GLU A 200 0.29 -2.47 -7.23
C GLU A 200 -0.38 -1.20 -7.79
N MET A 201 0.12 -0.01 -7.46
CA MET A 201 -0.41 1.26 -7.95
C MET A 201 0.16 1.63 -9.33
N THR A 202 -0.66 2.31 -10.13
CA THR A 202 -0.20 2.87 -11.42
C THR A 202 0.56 4.17 -11.20
N GLU A 203 1.26 4.63 -12.23
CA GLU A 203 1.86 5.97 -12.33
C GLU A 203 0.91 7.09 -11.85
N ASP A 204 -0.32 7.09 -12.37
CA ASP A 204 -1.33 8.11 -12.06
C ASP A 204 -1.79 8.02 -10.59
N HIS A 205 -1.94 6.81 -10.07
CA HIS A 205 -2.29 6.57 -8.67
C HIS A 205 -1.19 7.08 -7.73
N LEU A 206 0.08 6.77 -8.02
CA LEU A 206 1.23 7.22 -7.24
C LEU A 206 1.37 8.75 -7.28
N ALA A 207 1.18 9.36 -8.45
CA ALA A 207 1.20 10.81 -8.60
C ALA A 207 0.09 11.51 -7.79
N ALA A 208 -1.13 10.94 -7.75
CA ALA A 208 -2.22 11.45 -6.94
C ALA A 208 -1.96 11.29 -5.43
N LEU A 209 -1.49 10.11 -5.01
CA LEU A 209 -1.18 9.80 -3.62
C LEU A 209 -0.06 10.68 -3.07
N ARG A 210 0.98 10.94 -3.87
CA ARG A 210 2.11 11.80 -3.51
C ARG A 210 1.67 13.20 -3.13
N LYS A 211 0.70 13.79 -3.84
CA LYS A 211 0.12 15.12 -3.49
C LYS A 211 -0.51 15.13 -2.10
N CYS A 212 -0.98 13.97 -1.64
CA CYS A 212 -1.58 13.78 -0.32
C CYS A 212 -0.59 13.22 0.72
N SER A 213 0.69 13.01 0.38
CA SER A 213 1.70 12.44 1.29
C SER A 213 2.32 13.47 2.24
N ILE A 214 1.58 14.55 2.51
CA ILE A 214 1.94 15.58 3.50
C ILE A 214 1.25 15.29 4.83
N PRO A 215 1.85 15.61 6.00
CA PRO A 215 1.30 15.24 7.31
C PRO A 215 -0.15 15.68 7.55
N MET A 216 -0.54 16.88 7.11
CA MET A 216 -1.91 17.39 7.26
C MET A 216 -2.93 16.59 6.45
N ALA A 217 -2.57 16.21 5.21
CA ALA A 217 -3.41 15.39 4.35
C ALA A 217 -3.56 13.98 4.92
N LEU A 218 -2.45 13.36 5.34
CA LEU A 218 -2.47 12.02 5.92
C LEU A 218 -3.31 11.94 7.21
N ARG A 219 -3.30 12.98 8.04
CA ARG A 219 -4.21 13.10 9.22
C ARG A 219 -5.70 13.12 8.83
N THR A 220 -6.02 13.65 7.65
CA THR A 220 -7.40 13.71 7.12
C THR A 220 -7.79 12.42 6.41
N LEU A 221 -6.84 11.75 5.77
CA LEU A 221 -7.05 10.50 5.05
C LEU A 221 -7.31 9.31 5.99
N GLU A 222 -6.67 9.27 7.15
CA GLU A 222 -6.79 8.13 8.09
C GLU A 222 -8.25 7.90 8.56
N PRO A 223 -9.03 8.92 8.99
CA PRO A 223 -10.44 8.72 9.31
C PRO A 223 -11.32 8.43 8.08
N LEU A 224 -10.93 8.89 6.88
CA LEU A 224 -11.63 8.54 5.65
C LEU A 224 -11.48 7.06 5.32
N VAL A 225 -10.31 6.46 5.56
CA VAL A 225 -10.13 5.00 5.46
C VAL A 225 -11.08 4.24 6.40
N GLN A 226 -11.36 4.79 7.59
CA GLN A 226 -12.39 4.22 8.47
C GLN A 226 -13.78 4.31 7.83
N CYS A 227 -14.12 5.42 7.17
CA CYS A 227 -15.39 5.54 6.44
C CYS A 227 -15.51 4.52 5.30
N VAL A 228 -14.42 4.26 4.56
CA VAL A 228 -14.40 3.27 3.47
C VAL A 228 -14.62 1.85 3.99
N SER A 229 -14.00 1.52 5.12
CA SER A 229 -14.11 0.19 5.76
C SER A 229 -15.40 -0.01 6.58
N GLY A 230 -16.44 0.81 6.38
CA GLY A 230 -17.72 0.67 7.07
C GLY A 230 -17.74 1.23 8.50
N GLY A 231 -16.69 1.93 8.89
CA GLY A 231 -16.62 2.75 10.09
C GLY A 231 -17.49 4.01 9.98
N ARG A 232 -17.94 4.48 11.14
CA ARG A 232 -18.83 5.62 11.34
C ARG A 232 -18.52 6.83 10.44
N GLU A 233 -19.59 7.51 10.06
CA GLU A 233 -19.60 8.84 9.42
C GLU A 233 -18.56 9.79 10.06
N MET A 234 -17.73 10.42 9.22
CA MET A 234 -16.76 11.42 9.66
C MET A 234 -17.36 12.82 9.61
N THR A 235 -17.13 13.62 10.66
CA THR A 235 -17.43 15.06 10.66
C THR A 235 -16.18 15.85 10.24
N LEU A 236 -16.23 16.50 9.09
CA LEU A 236 -15.17 17.41 8.63
C LEU A 236 -15.56 18.87 8.90
N SER A 237 -14.70 19.59 9.64
CA SER A 237 -14.82 21.04 9.81
C SER A 237 -14.46 21.75 8.49
N SER A 238 -15.33 22.62 7.99
CA SER A 238 -15.26 23.11 6.59
C SER A 238 -14.15 24.11 6.28
N SER A 239 -13.35 24.53 7.26
CA SER A 239 -12.46 25.70 7.10
C SER A 239 -11.05 25.36 6.61
N ASP A 240 -10.58 24.11 6.77
CA ASP A 240 -9.13 23.80 6.64
C ASP A 240 -8.77 22.99 5.40
N LEU A 241 -9.75 22.59 4.57
CA LEU A 241 -9.56 21.48 3.63
C LEU A 241 -10.14 21.69 2.23
N THR A 242 -10.64 22.87 1.85
CA THR A 242 -11.36 23.03 0.56
C THR A 242 -10.49 22.62 -0.64
N ASP A 243 -9.26 23.13 -0.73
CA ASP A 243 -8.34 22.84 -1.85
C ASP A 243 -7.79 21.41 -1.79
N LEU A 244 -7.65 20.85 -0.59
CA LEU A 244 -7.14 19.50 -0.38
C LEU A 244 -8.23 18.43 -0.57
N TYR A 245 -9.49 18.79 -0.30
CA TYR A 245 -10.64 17.90 -0.42
C TYR A 245 -10.85 17.47 -1.86
N GLU A 246 -10.73 18.37 -2.84
CA GLU A 246 -10.81 18.01 -4.26
C GLU A 246 -9.71 17.02 -4.65
N THR A 247 -8.49 17.21 -4.12
CA THR A 247 -7.38 16.28 -4.37
C THR A 247 -7.63 14.91 -3.73
N ILE A 248 -8.16 14.89 -2.50
CA ILE A 248 -8.51 13.67 -1.77
C ILE A 248 -9.67 12.95 -2.47
N GLU A 249 -10.72 13.66 -2.89
CA GLU A 249 -11.85 13.11 -3.61
C GLU A 249 -11.42 12.48 -4.93
N HIS A 250 -10.56 13.17 -5.69
CA HIS A 250 -9.96 12.62 -6.91
C HIS A 250 -9.12 11.38 -6.61
N LEU A 251 -8.33 11.38 -5.52
CA LEU A 251 -7.56 10.21 -5.09
C LEU A 251 -8.50 9.02 -4.85
N PHE A 252 -9.51 9.13 -3.98
CA PHE A 252 -10.43 8.02 -3.71
C PHE A 252 -11.20 7.57 -4.97
N ALA A 253 -11.62 8.51 -5.83
CA ALA A 253 -12.31 8.19 -7.07
C ALA A 253 -11.45 7.32 -8.01
N SER A 254 -10.14 7.56 -8.07
CA SER A 254 -9.21 6.74 -8.87
C SER A 254 -9.09 5.29 -8.39
N PHE A 255 -9.45 5.02 -7.13
CA PHE A 255 -9.51 3.66 -6.55
C PHE A 255 -10.95 3.12 -6.44
N HIS A 256 -11.88 3.64 -7.24
CA HIS A 256 -13.29 3.22 -7.28
C HIS A 256 -14.07 3.46 -5.97
N VAL A 257 -13.64 4.45 -5.19
CA VAL A 257 -14.33 4.90 -3.97
C VAL A 257 -14.85 6.31 -4.18
N SER A 258 -16.17 6.53 -4.07
CA SER A 258 -16.71 7.89 -4.08
C SER A 258 -16.84 8.43 -2.66
N LEU A 259 -16.41 9.67 -2.44
CA LEU A 259 -16.69 10.39 -1.21
C LEU A 259 -17.92 11.29 -1.41
N LYS A 260 -19.00 11.01 -0.68
CA LYS A 260 -20.20 11.85 -0.64
C LYS A 260 -20.16 12.72 0.59
N ARG A 261 -20.24 14.03 0.40
CA ARG A 261 -20.32 15.01 1.49
C ARG A 261 -21.75 15.50 1.66
N GLU A 262 -22.36 15.15 2.79
CA GLU A 262 -23.66 15.65 3.23
C GLU A 262 -23.42 16.66 4.37
N SER A 263 -23.41 17.95 4.02
CA SER A 263 -23.06 19.06 4.93
C SER A 263 -21.65 18.91 5.54
N ASN A 264 -21.55 18.48 6.80
CA ASN A 264 -20.29 18.23 7.49
C ASN A 264 -19.96 16.74 7.59
N VAL A 265 -20.83 15.86 7.13
CA VAL A 265 -20.64 14.42 7.17
C VAL A 265 -20.06 13.94 5.83
N VAL A 266 -19.01 13.13 5.88
CA VAL A 266 -18.49 12.43 4.70
C VAL A 266 -18.76 10.93 4.81
N ARG A 267 -19.29 10.37 3.72
CA ARG A 267 -19.54 8.94 3.54
C ARG A 267 -18.74 8.43 2.33
N ALA A 268 -18.19 7.24 2.44
CA ALA A 268 -17.54 6.58 1.32
C ALA A 268 -18.40 5.43 0.77
N GLU A 269 -18.40 5.27 -0.55
CA GLU A 269 -19.07 4.16 -1.24
C GLU A 269 -18.09 3.50 -2.22
N ILE A 270 -17.98 2.17 -2.14
CA ILE A 270 -17.14 1.36 -3.02
C ILE A 270 -18.00 0.88 -4.21
N HIS A 271 -17.60 1.23 -5.43
CA HIS A 271 -18.39 0.99 -6.64
C HIS A 271 -18.07 -0.32 -7.36
N GLN A 272 -16.94 -0.94 -7.03
CA GLN A 272 -16.46 -2.15 -7.71
C GLN A 272 -15.88 -3.13 -6.69
N GLN A 273 -16.12 -4.43 -6.90
CA GLN A 273 -15.37 -5.50 -6.24
C GLN A 273 -13.97 -5.60 -6.88
N SER A 274 -13.19 -4.54 -6.69
CA SER A 274 -11.76 -4.51 -6.99
C SER A 274 -11.02 -4.39 -5.68
N ASN A 275 -9.72 -4.64 -5.75
CA ASN A 275 -8.85 -4.59 -4.57
C ASN A 275 -8.15 -3.24 -4.40
N LEU A 276 -8.35 -2.36 -5.38
CA LEU A 276 -7.86 -1.00 -5.37
C LEU A 276 -8.26 -0.24 -4.08
N PRO A 277 -9.49 -0.35 -3.54
CA PRO A 277 -9.83 0.21 -2.23
C PRO A 277 -8.95 -0.33 -1.09
N LEU A 278 -8.65 -1.64 -1.06
CA LEU A 278 -7.78 -2.24 -0.05
C LEU A 278 -6.35 -1.71 -0.18
N VAL A 279 -5.79 -1.73 -1.40
CA VAL A 279 -4.46 -1.20 -1.70
C VAL A 279 -4.33 0.26 -1.26
N LEU A 280 -5.30 1.10 -1.60
CA LEU A 280 -5.34 2.50 -1.14
C LEU A 280 -5.36 2.60 0.39
N CYS A 281 -6.22 1.83 1.06
CA CYS A 281 -6.37 1.88 2.51
C CYS A 281 -5.08 1.43 3.23
N ILE A 282 -4.41 0.38 2.74
CA ILE A 282 -3.13 -0.09 3.26
C ILE A 282 -2.09 1.02 3.13
N THR A 283 -1.94 1.59 1.93
CA THR A 283 -0.93 2.62 1.68
C THR A 283 -1.17 3.88 2.51
N ILE A 284 -2.43 4.35 2.61
CA ILE A 284 -2.76 5.48 3.48
C ILE A 284 -2.40 5.18 4.93
N ARG A 285 -2.78 4.01 5.47
CA ARG A 285 -2.47 3.65 6.87
C ARG A 285 -0.97 3.51 7.13
N CYS A 286 -0.22 2.95 6.19
CA CYS A 286 1.24 2.88 6.28
C CYS A 286 1.86 4.28 6.33
N LEU A 287 1.49 5.17 5.39
CA LEU A 287 1.99 6.55 5.36
C LEU A 287 1.57 7.35 6.60
N ALA A 288 0.31 7.24 7.02
CA ALA A 288 -0.21 7.90 8.22
C ALA A 288 0.53 7.43 9.48
N SER A 289 0.90 6.14 9.57
CA SER A 289 1.70 5.60 10.68
C SER A 289 3.07 6.27 10.82
N LEU A 290 3.65 6.75 9.72
CA LEU A 290 4.90 7.51 9.72
C LEU A 290 4.73 8.97 10.20
N THR A 291 3.50 9.47 10.31
CA THR A 291 3.21 10.85 10.75
C THR A 291 2.84 10.97 12.24
N GLN A 292 2.52 9.84 12.90
CA GLN A 292 2.04 9.86 14.28
C GLN A 292 3.11 10.40 15.23
N GLY A 293 2.82 11.37 16.11
CA GLY A 293 3.81 11.83 17.10
C GLY A 293 4.97 12.70 16.56
N CYS A 294 4.82 13.31 15.38
CA CYS A 294 5.64 14.48 15.04
C CYS A 294 5.16 15.66 15.90
N PRO A 295 5.95 16.20 16.85
CA PRO A 295 5.57 17.43 17.53
C PRO A 295 5.51 18.53 16.46
N GLU A 296 4.39 19.23 16.42
CA GLU A 296 4.27 20.46 15.64
C GLU A 296 5.44 21.35 16.04
N ALA A 297 6.20 21.83 15.05
CA ALA A 297 7.14 22.91 15.29
C ALA A 297 6.32 24.04 15.90
N SER A 298 6.44 24.19 17.22
CA SER A 298 5.76 25.22 17.97
C SER A 298 6.07 26.53 17.30
N VAL A 299 5.01 27.17 16.83
CA VAL A 299 4.96 28.57 16.41
C VAL A 299 5.99 29.38 17.21
N CYS A 300 7.05 29.83 16.55
CA CYS A 300 7.93 30.86 17.07
C CYS A 300 7.15 32.17 17.09
N THR A 301 6.21 32.33 18.03
CA THR A 301 5.71 33.64 18.39
C THR A 301 6.72 34.27 19.33
N GLY A 302 7.54 35.15 18.77
CA GLY A 302 8.32 36.09 19.54
C GLY A 302 7.42 36.89 20.47
N ALA A 303 7.80 36.95 21.73
CA ALA A 303 7.40 38.00 22.65
C ALA A 303 8.65 38.45 23.38
N ASP A 304 9.43 39.26 22.68
CA ASP A 304 10.39 40.16 23.29
C ASP A 304 9.58 41.25 24.01
N GLN A 305 9.51 41.18 25.34
CA GLN A 305 9.00 42.28 26.15
C GLN A 305 9.84 42.41 27.42
N ALA A 306 11.04 42.96 27.24
CA ALA A 306 11.87 43.46 28.33
C ALA A 306 12.20 44.93 28.07
N HIS A 307 11.34 45.85 28.55
CA HIS A 307 11.61 47.28 28.85
C HIS A 307 10.25 47.89 29.28
N LEU A 308 10.04 48.66 30.35
CA LEU A 308 10.87 49.43 31.26
C LEU A 308 10.07 49.59 32.56
N ARG A 309 10.69 49.39 33.73
CA ARG A 309 10.24 50.04 34.98
C ARG A 309 11.28 51.07 35.37
N THR A 310 10.85 52.32 35.25
CA THR A 310 11.52 53.58 35.58
C THR A 310 11.81 53.66 37.08
N VAL A 311 13.01 54.14 37.42
CA VAL A 311 13.24 55.09 38.52
C VAL A 311 13.12 56.48 37.92
#